data_AF-A0A5P1FRZ6-F1
#
_entry.id   AF-A0A5P1FRZ6-F1
#
_cell.length_a   1.000
_cell.length_b   1.000
_cell.length_c   1.000
_cell.angle_alpha   90.00
_cell.angle_beta   90.00
_cell.angle_gamma   90.00
#
_symmetry.space_group_name_H-M   'P 1'
#
loop_
_entity.id
_entity.type
_entity.pdbx_description
1 polymer ?
#
loop_
_entity_poly.entity_id
_entity_poly.type
_entity_poly.pdbx_seq_one_letter_code
_entity_poly.pdbx_strand_id
1 'polypeptide(L)'
;MERNVTVKRKGCIKLTKGDWVVRRKGKGGVISISRRRPSDREREANRLREQRRRRIANKIYSGLRAQGGFRLPKHPDRNDILIALCEQAGYQVEEDGSVSRKKLNSFEETSENGDKRSLKEASLSYEIEVQPELEEEQLSLDLTLSYKYM
;
A
#
# COMPACT_ATOMS: atom_id res chain seq x y z
N MET A 1 4.27 24.07 33.03
CA MET A 1 5.39 23.15 32.73
C MET A 1 5.05 22.39 31.46
N GLU A 2 5.59 22.83 30.33
CA GLU A 2 5.31 22.24 29.03
C GLU A 2 5.97 20.86 28.91
N ARG A 3 5.17 19.83 28.65
CA ARG A 3 5.66 18.48 28.41
C ARG A 3 6.29 18.44 27.02
N ASN A 4 7.62 18.47 26.96
CA ASN A 4 8.39 18.14 25.77
C ASN A 4 8.16 16.67 25.39
N VAL A 5 7.05 16.38 24.71
CA VAL A 5 6.80 15.07 24.10
C VAL A 5 7.69 14.99 22.87
N THR A 6 8.91 14.48 23.04
CA THR A 6 9.73 14.08 21.89
C THR A 6 9.03 12.93 21.19
N VAL A 7 8.17 13.23 20.21
CA VAL A 7 7.54 12.21 19.37
C VAL A 7 8.67 11.52 18.60
N LYS A 8 9.11 10.37 19.09
CA LYS A 8 10.01 9.48 18.34
C LYS A 8 9.24 8.99 17.12
N ARG A 9 9.36 9.73 16.01
CA ARG A 9 8.74 9.37 14.72
C ARG A 9 9.27 7.99 14.33
N LYS A 10 8.41 6.98 14.43
CA LYS A 10 8.66 5.60 13.98
C LYS A 10 8.51 5.56 12.45
N GLY A 11 9.46 6.16 11.75
CA GLY A 11 9.59 6.05 10.30
C GLY A 11 10.88 5.30 9.94
N CYS A 12 10.88 4.62 8.79
CA CYS A 12 12.08 3.99 8.21
C CYS A 12 13.19 5.01 7.86
N ILE A 13 12.87 6.30 7.81
CA ILE A 13 13.85 7.39 7.73
C ILE A 13 13.95 8.02 9.12
N LYS A 14 15.05 7.73 9.83
CA LYS A 14 15.39 8.47 11.04
C LYS A 14 15.94 9.84 10.64
N LEU A 15 15.27 10.91 11.08
CA LEU A 15 15.71 12.30 10.85
C LEU A 15 16.97 12.64 11.66
N THR A 16 17.19 11.95 12.78
CA THR A 16 18.37 12.12 13.62
C THR A 16 19.53 11.27 13.10
N LYS A 17 20.72 11.87 12.99
CA LYS A 17 22.01 11.18 12.77
C LYS A 17 22.40 10.38 14.04
N GLY A 18 21.53 9.50 14.49
CA GLY A 18 21.72 8.67 15.69
C GLY A 18 22.02 7.23 15.36
N ASP A 19 22.44 6.49 16.38
CA ASP A 19 22.71 5.07 16.26
C ASP A 19 21.46 4.30 15.79
N TRP A 20 21.68 3.33 14.91
CA TRP A 20 20.67 2.37 14.54
C TRP A 20 20.64 1.24 15.56
N VAL A 21 19.44 0.96 16.07
CA VAL A 21 19.18 -0.15 16.97
C VAL A 21 18.97 -1.39 16.10
N VAL A 22 19.86 -2.35 16.22
CA VAL A 22 19.79 -3.63 15.54
C VAL A 22 19.39 -4.69 16.56
N ARG A 23 18.34 -5.44 16.26
CA ARG A 23 17.89 -6.58 17.06
C ARG A 23 18.35 -7.84 16.33
N ARG A 24 19.11 -8.71 17.00
CA ARG A 24 19.47 -10.02 16.47
C ARG A 24 18.91 -11.09 17.39
N LYS A 25 18.36 -12.17 16.82
CA LYS A 25 17.88 -13.32 17.58
C LYS A 25 19.04 -14.30 17.73
N GLY A 26 19.46 -14.57 18.97
CA GLY A 26 20.45 -15.58 19.31
C GLY A 26 19.85 -16.98 19.41
N LYS A 27 20.71 -17.98 19.61
CA LYS A 27 20.31 -19.38 19.85
C LYS A 27 19.51 -19.45 21.17
N GLY A 28 18.38 -20.15 21.16
CA GLY A 28 17.46 -20.22 22.32
C GLY A 28 16.46 -19.05 22.43
N GLY A 29 16.35 -18.18 21.42
CA GLY A 29 15.32 -17.15 21.37
C GLY A 29 15.65 -15.85 22.11
N VAL A 30 16.82 -15.77 22.75
CA VAL A 30 17.32 -14.53 23.39
C VAL A 30 17.53 -13.46 22.32
N ILE A 31 16.91 -12.29 22.48
CA ILE A 31 17.06 -11.16 21.56
C ILE A 31 18.16 -10.24 22.10
N SER A 32 19.27 -10.11 21.36
CA SER A 32 20.29 -9.11 21.65
C SER A 32 20.00 -7.81 20.90
N ILE A 33 20.15 -6.69 21.62
CA ILE A 33 19.94 -5.34 21.08
C ILE A 33 21.30 -4.63 21.04
N SER A 34 21.79 -4.32 19.84
CA SER A 34 23.05 -3.61 19.63
C SER A 34 22.79 -2.26 18.96
N ARG A 35 23.60 -1.26 19.29
CA ARG A 35 23.59 0.06 18.64
C ARG A 35 24.80 0.14 17.72
N ARG A 36 24.55 0.40 16.44
CA ARG A 36 25.61 0.66 15.45
C ARG A 36 25.48 2.06 14.88
N ARG A 37 26.59 2.64 14.46
CA ARG A 37 26.63 3.91 13.70
C ARG A 37 26.66 3.58 12.22
N PRO A 38 25.58 3.82 11.46
CA PRO A 38 25.61 3.65 10.01
C PRO A 38 26.58 4.63 9.37
N SER A 39 27.16 4.22 8.24
CA SER A 39 27.89 5.11 7.34
C SER A 39 26.93 6.06 6.60
N ASP A 40 27.46 7.15 6.05
CA ASP A 40 26.65 8.08 5.24
C ASP A 40 26.14 7.43 3.95
N ARG A 41 26.95 6.57 3.32
CA ARG A 41 26.53 5.77 2.16
C ARG A 41 25.33 4.87 2.47
N GLU A 42 25.31 4.19 3.61
CA GLU A 42 24.17 3.36 4.03
C GLU A 42 22.90 4.21 4.28
N ARG A 43 23.05 5.41 4.84
CA ARG A 43 21.92 6.32 5.06
C ARG A 43 21.32 6.79 3.74
N GLU A 44 22.18 7.15 2.78
CA GLU A 44 21.77 7.58 1.45
C GLU A 44 21.08 6.45 0.69
N ALA A 45 21.63 5.23 0.73
CA ALA A 45 20.99 4.05 0.14
C ALA A 45 19.58 3.80 0.72
N ASN A 46 19.40 3.88 2.04
CA ASN A 46 18.08 3.74 2.66
C ASN A 46 17.13 4.89 2.29
N ARG A 47 17.64 6.13 2.17
CA ARG A 47 16.86 7.28 1.72
C ARG A 47 16.35 7.08 0.30
N LEU A 48 17.22 6.65 -0.62
CA LEU A 48 16.86 6.36 -2.00
C LEU A 48 15.90 5.18 -2.10
N ARG A 49 16.13 4.10 -1.36
CA ARG A 49 15.22 2.95 -1.28
C ARG A 49 13.83 3.39 -0.84
N GLU A 50 13.74 4.21 0.21
CA GLU A 50 12.46 4.71 0.70
C GLU A 50 11.81 5.68 -0.29
N GLN A 51 12.58 6.53 -0.96
CA GLN A 51 12.06 7.40 -2.02
C GLN A 51 11.50 6.59 -3.19
N ARG A 52 12.21 5.55 -3.63
CA ARG A 52 11.77 4.62 -4.69
C ARG A 52 10.48 3.91 -4.26
N ARG A 53 10.43 3.36 -3.05
CA ARG A 53 9.23 2.73 -2.49
C ARG A 53 8.03 3.67 -2.50
N ARG A 54 8.21 4.93 -2.07
CA ARG A 54 7.15 5.95 -2.07
C ARG A 54 6.73 6.37 -3.48
N ARG A 55 7.69 6.47 -4.41
CA ARG A 55 7.41 6.82 -5.81
C ARG A 55 6.54 5.75 -6.47
N ILE A 56 6.86 4.47 -6.26
CA ILE A 56 6.09 3.35 -6.79
C ILE A 56 4.67 3.36 -6.21
N ALA A 57 4.54 3.50 -4.89
CA ALA A 57 3.22 3.59 -4.25
C ALA A 57 2.39 4.76 -4.83
N ASN A 58 3.00 5.92 -5.03
CA ASN A 58 2.32 7.06 -5.65
C ASN A 58 1.87 6.77 -7.09
N LYS A 59 2.68 6.07 -7.90
CA LYS A 59 2.33 5.65 -9.28
C LYS A 59 1.13 4.71 -9.27
N ILE A 60 1.10 3.76 -8.33
CA ILE A 60 -0.03 2.83 -8.16
C ILE A 60 -1.30 3.61 -7.80
N TYR A 61 -1.27 4.46 -6.79
CA TYR A 61 -2.44 5.25 -6.38
C TYR A 61 -2.91 6.24 -7.45
N SER A 62 -2.01 6.80 -8.29
CA SER A 62 -2.45 7.61 -9.43
C SER A 62 -3.15 6.77 -10.50
N GLY A 63 -2.65 5.57 -10.79
CA GLY A 63 -3.29 4.65 -11.74
C GLY A 63 -4.68 4.24 -11.28
N LEU A 64 -4.82 3.84 -10.01
CA LEU A 64 -6.11 3.47 -9.41
C LEU A 64 -7.12 4.63 -9.44
N ARG A 65 -6.67 5.88 -9.23
CA ARG A 65 -7.56 7.05 -9.34
C ARG A 65 -8.05 7.31 -10.76
N ALA A 66 -7.19 7.08 -11.76
CA ALA A 66 -7.53 7.36 -13.15
C ALA A 66 -8.38 6.25 -13.79
N GLN A 67 -8.10 4.98 -13.45
CA GLN A 67 -8.64 3.82 -14.16
C GLN A 67 -9.48 2.89 -13.29
N GLY A 68 -9.52 3.08 -11.97
CA GLY A 68 -10.15 2.13 -11.04
C GLY A 68 -11.68 2.15 -11.01
N GLY A 69 -12.34 3.11 -11.68
CA GLY A 69 -13.81 3.18 -11.72
C GLY A 69 -14.50 3.42 -10.37
N PHE A 70 -13.73 3.79 -9.33
CA PHE A 70 -14.23 4.04 -7.99
C PHE A 70 -15.05 5.34 -7.91
N ARG A 71 -16.11 5.34 -7.11
CA ARG A 71 -16.86 6.56 -6.78
C ARG A 71 -16.14 7.34 -5.69
N LEU A 72 -15.11 8.09 -6.08
CA LEU A 72 -14.27 8.84 -5.16
C LEU A 72 -14.69 10.32 -5.04
N PRO A 73 -14.40 10.97 -3.90
CA PRO A 73 -14.50 12.42 -3.78
C PRO A 73 -13.64 13.15 -4.82
N LYS A 74 -13.91 14.45 -5.06
CA LYS A 74 -13.18 15.27 -6.04
C LYS A 74 -11.65 15.29 -5.83
N HIS A 75 -11.20 15.20 -4.58
CA HIS A 75 -9.77 15.17 -4.21
C HIS A 75 -9.50 13.99 -3.28
N PRO A 76 -9.44 12.75 -3.81
CA PRO A 76 -9.32 11.57 -2.98
C PRO A 76 -7.90 11.44 -2.43
N ASP A 77 -7.82 11.17 -1.14
CA ASP A 77 -6.57 10.84 -0.46
C ASP A 77 -6.19 9.35 -0.68
N ARG A 78 -5.16 8.85 0.01
CA ARG A 78 -4.75 7.43 -0.14
C ARG A 78 -5.71 6.47 0.55
N ASN A 79 -6.33 6.89 1.64
CA ASN A 79 -7.23 6.05 2.43
C ASN A 79 -8.56 5.87 1.70
N ASP A 80 -9.08 6.93 1.08
CA ASP A 80 -10.31 6.88 0.27
C ASP A 80 -10.21 5.81 -0.83
N ILE A 81 -9.06 5.75 -1.51
CA ILE A 81 -8.79 4.75 -2.55
C ILE A 81 -8.75 3.35 -1.95
N LEU A 82 -8.14 3.17 -0.77
CA LEU A 82 -8.05 1.87 -0.12
C LEU A 82 -9.42 1.38 0.36
N ILE A 83 -10.26 2.27 0.89
CA ILE A 83 -11.63 1.96 1.31
C ILE A 83 -12.44 1.53 0.08
N ALA A 84 -12.43 2.31 -1.00
CA ALA A 84 -13.15 1.97 -2.23
C ALA A 84 -12.68 0.64 -2.84
N LEU A 85 -11.36 0.37 -2.80
CA LEU A 85 -10.80 -0.91 -3.25
C LEU A 85 -11.29 -2.09 -2.40
N CYS A 86 -11.31 -1.94 -1.07
CA CYS A 86 -11.84 -2.95 -0.16
C CYS A 86 -13.33 -3.20 -0.42
N GLU A 87 -14.12 -2.14 -0.63
CA GLU A 87 -15.54 -2.25 -0.91
C GLU A 87 -15.83 -3.01 -2.21
N GLN A 88 -15.08 -2.72 -3.28
CA GLN A 88 -15.19 -3.43 -4.55
C GLN A 88 -14.80 -4.91 -4.42
N ALA A 89 -13.88 -5.22 -3.53
CA ALA A 89 -13.49 -6.60 -3.21
C ALA A 89 -14.46 -7.32 -2.25
N GLY A 90 -15.56 -6.67 -1.82
CA GLY A 90 -16.53 -7.26 -0.91
C GLY A 90 -16.13 -7.22 0.58
N TYR A 91 -15.20 -6.34 0.95
CA TYR A 91 -14.84 -6.05 2.33
C TYR A 91 -15.47 -4.74 2.79
N GLN A 92 -15.72 -4.61 4.09
CA GLN A 92 -16.18 -3.39 4.74
C GLN A 92 -15.06 -2.88 5.64
N VAL A 93 -14.78 -1.58 5.56
CA VAL A 93 -13.81 -0.90 6.43
C VAL A 93 -14.59 -0.07 7.44
N GLU A 94 -14.35 -0.28 8.72
CA GLU A 94 -14.95 0.49 9.81
C GLU A 94 -14.15 1.78 10.09
N GLU A 95 -14.74 2.72 10.81
CA GLU A 95 -14.11 4.02 11.13
C GLU A 95 -12.83 3.89 11.97
N ASP A 96 -12.69 2.79 12.71
CA ASP A 96 -11.49 2.45 13.49
C ASP A 96 -10.35 1.88 12.60
N GLY A 97 -10.62 1.64 11.31
CA GLY A 97 -9.70 1.08 10.33
C GLY A 97 -9.65 -0.45 10.33
N SER A 98 -10.53 -1.13 11.08
CA SER A 98 -10.70 -2.57 10.99
C SER A 98 -11.39 -2.96 9.68
N VAL A 99 -11.04 -4.14 9.15
CA VAL A 99 -11.59 -4.63 7.87
C VAL A 99 -12.27 -5.96 8.09
N SER A 100 -13.57 -6.02 7.82
CA SER A 100 -14.40 -7.21 7.96
C SER A 100 -14.95 -7.66 6.60
N ARG A 101 -15.26 -8.94 6.47
CA ARG A 101 -15.90 -9.46 5.25
C ARG A 101 -17.36 -9.06 5.27
N LYS A 102 -17.86 -8.44 4.19
CA LYS A 102 -19.30 -8.12 4.08
C LYS A 102 -20.08 -9.42 4.18
N LYS A 103 -20.96 -9.52 5.18
CA LYS A 103 -21.89 -10.64 5.30
C LYS A 103 -22.90 -10.50 4.15
N LEU A 104 -23.19 -11.61 3.49
CA LEU A 104 -24.17 -11.67 2.41
C LEU A 104 -25.59 -11.65 3.01
N ASN A 105 -25.92 -10.58 3.73
CA ASN A 105 -27.23 -10.39 4.33
C ASN A 105 -27.94 -9.30 3.51
N SER A 106 -28.85 -9.75 2.65
CA SER A 106 -29.87 -8.98 1.90
C SER A 106 -29.43 -7.65 1.28
N PHE A 107 -29.34 -7.66 -0.05
CA PHE A 107 -29.31 -6.48 -0.93
C PHE A 107 -30.32 -5.40 -0.46
N GLU A 108 -29.86 -4.36 0.23
CA GLU A 108 -30.66 -3.14 0.40
C GLU A 108 -30.44 -2.25 -0.82
N GLU A 109 -31.43 -2.26 -1.70
CA GLU A 109 -31.58 -1.31 -2.80
C GLU A 109 -31.69 0.11 -2.22
N THR A 110 -30.66 0.94 -2.43
CA THR A 110 -30.86 2.40 -2.43
C THR A 110 -31.50 2.77 -3.76
N SER A 111 -32.81 2.55 -3.84
CA SER A 111 -33.66 2.97 -4.94
C SER A 111 -33.87 4.48 -4.91
N GLU A 112 -33.23 5.21 -5.81
CA GLU A 112 -33.87 6.35 -6.46
C GLU A 112 -33.61 6.31 -7.98
N ASN A 113 -34.72 6.23 -8.71
CA ASN A 113 -34.89 6.30 -10.18
C ASN A 113 -34.80 4.98 -10.95
N GLY A 114 -35.99 4.54 -11.36
CA GLY A 114 -36.26 3.27 -12.02
C GLY A 114 -35.72 3.16 -13.44
N ASP A 115 -35.20 1.97 -13.73
CA ASP A 115 -35.38 1.28 -15.00
C ASP A 115 -35.09 -0.21 -14.76
N LYS A 116 -36.15 -1.00 -14.51
CA LYS A 116 -36.04 -2.45 -14.28
C LYS A 116 -35.84 -3.16 -15.61
N ARG A 117 -34.60 -3.16 -16.14
CA ARG A 117 -34.22 -4.09 -17.21
C ARG A 117 -33.67 -5.36 -16.59
N SER A 118 -34.52 -6.37 -16.60
CA SER A 118 -34.13 -7.77 -16.49
C SER A 118 -33.01 -8.06 -17.48
N LEU A 119 -31.80 -8.28 -16.98
CA LEU A 119 -30.72 -8.91 -17.74
C LEU A 119 -30.23 -10.09 -16.90
N LYS A 120 -30.85 -11.24 -17.19
CA LYS A 120 -30.31 -12.57 -16.94
C LYS A 120 -28.90 -12.65 -17.53
N GLU A 121 -28.00 -13.26 -16.76
CA GLU A 121 -26.78 -13.95 -17.18
C GLU A 121 -26.13 -13.44 -18.48
N ALA A 122 -25.18 -12.52 -18.34
CA ALA A 122 -24.11 -12.38 -19.30
C ALA A 122 -22.82 -12.77 -18.59
N SER A 123 -22.42 -14.03 -18.72
CA SER A 123 -21.03 -14.45 -18.53
C SER A 123 -20.17 -13.66 -19.51
N LEU A 124 -19.72 -12.49 -19.09
CA LEU A 124 -18.83 -11.65 -19.88
C LEU A 124 -17.41 -12.13 -19.61
N SER A 125 -16.98 -13.11 -20.38
CA SER A 125 -15.56 -13.45 -20.52
C SER A 125 -14.86 -12.21 -21.08
N TYR A 126 -14.20 -11.44 -20.22
CA TYR A 126 -13.22 -10.47 -20.66
C TYR A 126 -11.99 -11.26 -21.12
N GLU A 127 -11.82 -11.39 -22.44
CA GLU A 127 -10.53 -11.64 -23.04
C GLU A 127 -9.64 -10.42 -22.69
N ILE A 128 -8.73 -10.61 -21.73
CA ILE A 128 -7.65 -9.66 -21.50
C ILE A 128 -6.69 -9.89 -22.65
N GLU A 129 -6.71 -9.00 -23.64
CA GLU A 129 -5.66 -8.91 -24.65
C GLU A 129 -4.39 -8.43 -23.94
N VAL A 130 -3.66 -9.39 -23.36
CA VAL A 130 -2.34 -9.16 -22.79
C VAL A 130 -1.43 -8.86 -23.98
N GLN A 131 -0.89 -7.65 -24.06
CA GLN A 131 0.32 -7.39 -24.84
C GLN A 131 1.52 -7.66 -23.94
N PRO A 132 2.19 -8.84 -24.01
CA PRO A 132 3.23 -9.20 -23.08
C PRO A 132 4.56 -9.19 -23.81
N GLU A 133 5.33 -8.11 -23.79
CA GLU A 133 6.78 -8.33 -23.96
C GLU A 133 7.72 -7.20 -23.56
N LEU A 134 7.26 -5.97 -23.23
CA LEU A 134 8.20 -4.85 -23.05
C LEU A 134 8.20 -4.17 -21.67
N GLU A 135 7.18 -4.39 -20.82
CA GLU A 135 7.15 -3.83 -19.45
C GLU A 135 7.58 -4.82 -18.36
N GLU A 136 7.41 -6.13 -18.59
CA GLU A 136 7.84 -7.21 -17.68
C GLU A 136 9.37 -7.22 -17.50
N GLU A 137 10.14 -7.01 -18.57
CA GLU A 137 11.61 -6.94 -18.51
C GLU A 137 12.10 -5.74 -17.71
N GLN A 138 11.46 -4.57 -17.81
CA GLN A 138 11.88 -3.41 -17.03
C GLN A 138 11.61 -3.60 -15.54
N LEU A 139 10.46 -4.19 -15.19
CA LEU A 139 10.12 -4.46 -13.80
C LEU A 139 11.04 -5.53 -13.21
N SER A 140 11.38 -6.57 -13.98
CA SER A 140 12.29 -7.63 -13.57
C SER A 140 13.73 -7.15 -13.46
N LEU A 141 14.19 -6.24 -14.33
CA LEU A 141 15.51 -5.61 -14.24
C LEU A 141 15.60 -4.72 -12.99
N ASP A 142 14.56 -3.95 -12.71
CA ASP A 142 14.48 -3.12 -11.51
C ASP A 142 14.44 -3.94 -10.21
N LEU A 143 13.79 -5.10 -10.25
CA LEU A 143 13.70 -6.04 -9.12
C LEU A 143 15.00 -6.81 -8.91
N THR A 144 15.64 -7.27 -9.99
CA THR A 144 16.92 -8.00 -9.95
C THR A 144 18.07 -7.07 -9.55
N LEU A 145 18.13 -5.85 -10.08
CA LEU A 145 19.07 -4.83 -9.60
C LEU A 145 18.80 -4.49 -8.13
N SER A 146 17.54 -4.43 -7.70
CA SER A 146 17.22 -4.23 -6.28
C SER A 146 17.74 -5.36 -5.41
N TYR A 147 17.66 -6.62 -5.83
CA TYR A 147 18.14 -7.77 -5.05
C TYR A 147 19.66 -7.93 -5.07
N LYS A 148 20.31 -7.57 -6.19
CA LYS A 148 21.77 -7.65 -6.35
C LYS A 148 22.54 -6.60 -5.54
N TYR A 149 21.88 -5.51 -5.14
CA TYR A 149 22.48 -4.40 -4.39
C TYR A 149 21.87 -4.18 -2.97
N MET A 150 21.20 -5.18 -2.41
CA MET A 150 20.89 -5.26 -0.96
C MET A 150 22.01 -5.94 -0.19
#